data_AF-A0A562LKS4-F1
#
_entry.id   AF-A0A562LKS4-F1
#
_cell.length_a   1.000
_cell.length_b   1.000
_cell.length_c   1.000
_cell.angle_alpha   90.00
_cell.angle_beta   90.00
_cell.angle_gamma   90.00
#
_symmetry.space_group_name_H-M   'P 1'
#
loop_
_entity.id
_entity.type
_entity.pdbx_description
1 polymer ?
#
loop_
_entity_poly.entity_id
_entity_poly.type
_entity_poly.pdbx_seq_one_letter_code
_entity_poly.pdbx_strand_id
1 'polypeptide(L)'
;MRLTPSAPPTPSLPESTQRTGQLRIRQSGPASGVASRAFARLALSVLLACAVAPLAFAATPPAKTRSTQEILDASKPSDWRTLDPARTLYLDLATGRVIIELAPDFAPAHVANITTLAHEGYWNGLAIIRSQDNFVVQWGDPNAEDEAKKKTMGSAKAKLPAEFERPAKGLAFRALPDVDGWSPQAGFAEGFPVGRDPKAGRAWLAHCYGAVGAGRNNDEDSSTGAELYVVTGQSPRQLDRNITVVGHVVQGMELLSVLPRGTGPLGFYEKPEQYAGIQAIRLAQDVPVAERTPLEVLRTDTALFDELVEARRNRRDAFYKRPAGHINVCNVLLPTRTPKAP
;
A
#
# COMPACT_ATOMS: atom_id res chain seq x y z
N MET A 1 7.46 -0.19 49.15
CA MET A 1 8.89 -0.03 48.79
C MET A 1 8.99 1.19 47.87
N ARG A 2 9.51 2.32 48.34
CA ARG A 2 9.59 3.58 47.56
C ARG A 2 10.81 3.51 46.64
N LEU A 3 10.62 3.65 45.34
CA LEU A 3 11.68 3.80 44.34
C LEU A 3 11.72 5.26 43.89
N THR A 4 12.84 5.93 44.14
CA THR A 4 13.21 7.23 43.58
C THR A 4 13.76 7.04 42.15
N PRO A 5 13.46 7.93 41.19
CA PRO A 5 14.06 7.85 39.86
C PRO A 5 15.41 8.59 39.82
N SER A 6 16.46 7.89 39.40
CA SER A 6 17.76 8.45 39.01
C SER A 6 17.67 8.96 37.56
N ALA A 7 18.13 10.19 37.32
CA ALA A 7 18.23 10.77 35.99
C ALA A 7 19.40 10.14 35.19
N PRO A 8 19.30 10.02 33.85
CA PRO A 8 20.39 9.53 33.01
C PRO A 8 21.42 10.63 32.68
N PRO A 9 22.69 10.27 32.39
CA PRO A 9 23.73 11.23 32.04
C PRO A 9 23.65 11.71 30.58
N THR A 10 23.98 12.97 30.37
CA THR A 10 24.05 13.66 29.07
C THR A 10 25.27 13.20 28.26
N PRO A 11 25.15 12.90 26.95
CA PRO A 11 26.31 12.59 26.11
C PRO A 11 27.02 13.87 25.63
N SER A 12 28.34 13.90 25.79
CA SER A 12 29.25 14.91 25.25
C SER A 12 29.60 14.62 23.78
N LEU A 13 29.52 15.63 22.93
CA LEU A 13 29.90 15.56 21.51
C LEU A 13 31.43 15.75 21.35
N PRO A 14 32.11 14.97 20.49
CA PRO A 14 33.52 15.20 20.18
C PRO A 14 33.73 16.29 19.11
N GLU A 15 34.78 17.08 19.35
CA GLU A 15 35.29 18.21 18.56
C GLU A 15 35.75 17.79 17.15
N SER A 16 35.30 18.53 16.12
CA SER A 16 35.71 18.31 14.73
C SER A 16 37.05 18.96 14.42
N THR A 17 38.09 18.14 14.19
CA THR A 17 39.39 18.62 13.67
C THR A 17 39.30 18.85 12.16
N GLN A 18 39.34 20.11 11.72
CA GLN A 18 39.45 20.48 10.30
C GLN A 18 40.86 20.15 9.78
N ARG A 19 40.96 19.24 8.79
CA ARG A 19 42.15 19.07 7.95
C ARG A 19 41.98 19.85 6.65
N THR A 20 42.72 20.94 6.53
CA THR A 20 42.92 21.72 5.30
C THR A 20 43.84 20.96 4.34
N GLY A 21 43.27 20.38 3.28
CA GLY A 21 44.03 19.86 2.13
C GLY A 21 44.22 20.94 1.08
N GLN A 22 45.42 21.49 0.96
CA GLN A 22 45.80 22.41 -0.13
C GLN A 22 46.05 21.63 -1.42
N LEU A 23 45.21 21.87 -2.44
CA LEU A 23 45.38 21.34 -3.80
C LEU A 23 46.41 22.21 -4.56
N ARG A 24 47.59 21.67 -4.85
CA ARG A 24 48.61 22.32 -5.69
C ARG A 24 48.21 22.22 -7.17
N ILE A 25 47.84 23.35 -7.77
CA ILE A 25 47.70 23.52 -9.21
C ILE A 25 49.11 23.72 -9.81
N ARG A 26 49.56 22.79 -10.67
CA ARG A 26 50.75 22.98 -11.51
C ARG A 26 50.38 23.85 -12.71
N GLN A 27 50.91 25.07 -12.75
CA GLN A 27 50.97 25.90 -13.95
C GLN A 27 52.17 25.45 -14.80
N SER A 28 51.94 25.26 -16.09
CA SER A 28 52.99 25.12 -17.10
C SER A 28 52.73 26.12 -18.22
N GLY A 29 53.71 26.96 -18.49
CA GLY A 29 53.90 27.67 -19.75
C GLY A 29 55.40 27.99 -19.89
N PRO A 30 55.82 28.70 -20.94
CA PRO A 30 55.44 28.61 -22.34
C PRO A 30 56.65 28.18 -23.20
N ALA A 31 56.43 27.82 -24.47
CA ALA A 31 57.52 27.73 -25.44
C ALA A 31 57.16 28.56 -26.68
N SER A 32 57.95 29.61 -26.88
CA SER A 32 57.97 30.52 -28.01
C SER A 32 58.75 29.91 -29.18
N GLY A 33 58.26 30.14 -30.40
CA GLY A 33 58.95 29.84 -31.65
C GLY A 33 58.44 30.77 -32.76
N VAL A 34 59.34 31.59 -33.29
CA VAL A 34 59.10 32.71 -34.22
C VAL A 34 59.43 32.28 -35.67
N ALA A 35 58.92 33.06 -36.65
CA ALA A 35 59.35 33.19 -38.05
C ALA A 35 58.77 32.16 -39.06
N SER A 36 58.43 32.50 -40.30
CA SER A 36 58.36 33.76 -41.06
C SER A 36 57.66 33.50 -42.41
N ARG A 37 56.82 34.47 -42.81
CA ARG A 37 56.54 35.03 -44.16
C ARG A 37 56.31 34.14 -45.40
N ALA A 38 55.24 34.57 -46.09
CA ALA A 38 55.03 34.71 -47.53
C ALA A 38 54.59 33.47 -48.32
N PHE A 39 53.36 33.50 -48.83
CA PHE A 39 53.10 33.43 -50.28
C PHE A 39 51.75 34.11 -50.59
N ALA A 40 51.81 35.02 -51.55
CA ALA A 40 50.68 35.78 -52.05
C ALA A 40 49.97 34.99 -53.16
N ARG A 41 48.65 35.20 -53.25
CA ARG A 41 47.79 35.03 -54.43
C ARG A 41 47.61 33.60 -54.98
N LEU A 42 46.47 32.98 -54.67
CA LEU A 42 45.78 32.13 -55.64
C LEU A 42 44.26 32.06 -55.37
N ALA A 43 43.50 32.27 -56.45
CA ALA A 43 42.17 31.72 -56.72
C ALA A 43 40.99 32.14 -55.82
N LEU A 44 40.36 33.23 -56.25
CA LEU A 44 38.90 33.37 -56.39
C LEU A 44 38.26 32.08 -56.94
N SER A 45 37.66 31.21 -56.10
CA SER A 45 36.57 30.25 -56.48
C SER A 45 36.29 29.15 -55.44
N VAL A 46 35.79 29.46 -54.23
CA VAL A 46 34.91 28.53 -53.46
C VAL A 46 33.98 29.35 -52.56
N LEU A 47 32.93 29.95 -53.15
CA LEU A 47 31.75 30.44 -52.43
C LEU A 47 30.53 29.65 -52.93
N LEU A 48 30.57 28.34 -52.75
CA LEU A 48 29.37 27.50 -52.74
C LEU A 48 29.25 26.89 -51.34
N ALA A 49 29.06 27.79 -50.37
CA ALA A 49 28.79 27.45 -49.00
C ALA A 49 27.42 26.76 -48.93
N CYS A 50 27.44 25.48 -48.61
CA CYS A 50 26.45 24.75 -47.80
C CYS A 50 25.07 25.41 -47.67
N ALA A 51 24.23 25.31 -48.70
CA ALA A 51 22.78 25.44 -48.55
C ALA A 51 22.17 24.08 -48.17
N VAL A 52 22.67 23.45 -47.10
CA VAL A 52 21.89 22.42 -46.40
C VAL A 52 21.02 23.21 -45.44
N ALA A 53 19.76 23.43 -45.82
CA ALA A 53 18.77 23.97 -44.91
C ALA A 53 18.81 23.12 -43.63
N PRO A 54 18.93 23.74 -42.43
CA PRO A 54 18.80 22.97 -41.21
C PRO A 54 17.37 22.43 -41.22
N LEU A 55 17.23 21.13 -41.46
CA LEU A 55 16.07 20.38 -40.99
C LEU A 55 16.08 20.55 -39.47
N ALA A 56 15.42 21.61 -39.01
CA ALA A 56 15.06 21.75 -37.63
C ALA A 56 14.17 20.53 -37.33
N PHE A 57 14.78 19.50 -36.73
CA PHE A 57 14.03 18.54 -35.96
C PHE A 57 13.36 19.36 -34.87
N ALA A 58 12.12 19.78 -35.15
CA ALA A 58 11.22 20.23 -34.11
C ALA A 58 11.12 19.03 -33.17
N ALA A 59 11.85 19.09 -32.06
CA ALA A 59 11.74 18.11 -31.01
C ALA A 59 10.27 18.11 -30.62
N THR A 60 9.57 17.01 -30.91
CA THR A 60 8.19 16.83 -30.50
C THR A 60 8.15 17.15 -29.01
N PRO A 61 7.32 18.11 -28.58
CA PRO A 61 7.21 18.42 -27.16
C PRO A 61 6.98 17.09 -26.43
N PRO A 62 7.72 16.79 -25.35
CA PRO A 62 7.54 15.53 -24.64
C PRO A 62 6.07 15.37 -24.34
N ALA A 63 5.50 14.23 -24.74
CA ALA A 63 4.08 13.98 -24.59
C ALA A 63 3.67 14.29 -23.14
N LYS A 64 2.66 15.15 -22.99
CA LYS A 64 2.17 15.57 -21.68
C LYS A 64 1.80 14.30 -20.91
N THR A 65 2.47 14.06 -19.79
CA THR A 65 2.21 12.87 -18.98
C THR A 65 0.81 12.98 -18.40
N ARG A 66 0.01 11.92 -18.55
CA ARG A 66 -1.37 11.89 -18.04
C ARG A 66 -1.37 11.87 -16.52
N SER A 67 -2.32 12.59 -15.93
CA SER A 67 -2.66 12.51 -14.52
C SER A 67 -3.36 11.18 -14.21
N THR A 68 -3.40 10.81 -12.93
CA THR A 68 -4.14 9.62 -12.47
C THR A 68 -5.59 9.62 -12.94
N GLN A 69 -6.27 10.77 -12.91
CA GLN A 69 -7.67 10.87 -13.34
C GLN A 69 -7.80 10.65 -14.86
N GLU A 70 -6.96 11.29 -15.68
CA GLU A 70 -6.97 11.10 -17.14
C GLU A 70 -6.68 9.64 -17.54
N ILE A 71 -5.86 8.92 -16.75
CA ILE A 71 -5.60 7.49 -16.96
C ILE A 71 -6.85 6.67 -16.65
N LEU A 72 -7.52 6.93 -15.52
CA LEU A 72 -8.74 6.24 -15.12
C LEU A 72 -9.91 6.53 -16.07
N ASP A 73 -10.06 7.77 -16.54
CA ASP A 73 -11.10 8.15 -17.50
C ASP A 73 -10.92 7.46 -18.86
N ALA A 74 -9.67 7.21 -19.25
CA ALA A 74 -9.31 6.49 -20.47
C ALA A 74 -9.31 4.95 -20.32
N SER A 75 -9.62 4.43 -19.13
CA SER A 75 -9.64 3.00 -18.87
C SER A 75 -10.76 2.28 -19.63
N LYS A 76 -10.51 1.04 -20.03
CA LYS A 76 -11.46 0.18 -20.74
C LYS A 76 -12.08 -0.83 -19.77
N PRO A 77 -13.25 -1.41 -20.05
CA PRO A 77 -13.83 -2.48 -19.22
C PRO A 77 -12.85 -3.62 -18.91
N SER A 78 -11.98 -3.98 -19.87
CA SER A 78 -10.94 -5.02 -19.69
C SER A 78 -9.88 -4.69 -18.64
N ASP A 79 -9.72 -3.42 -18.27
CA ASP A 79 -8.79 -2.96 -17.25
C ASP A 79 -9.35 -3.12 -15.83
N TRP A 80 -10.60 -3.55 -15.70
CA TRP A 80 -11.30 -3.71 -14.44
C TRP A 80 -11.74 -5.16 -14.26
N ARG A 81 -11.93 -5.56 -13.01
CA ARG A 81 -12.53 -6.84 -12.65
C ARG A 81 -13.63 -6.62 -11.63
N THR A 82 -14.73 -7.34 -11.77
CA THR A 82 -15.75 -7.42 -10.72
C THR A 82 -15.17 -8.17 -9.52
N LEU A 83 -15.58 -7.78 -8.32
CA LEU A 83 -15.27 -8.52 -7.11
C LEU A 83 -16.00 -9.88 -7.13
N ASP A 84 -15.32 -10.95 -6.71
CA ASP A 84 -15.95 -12.26 -6.50
C ASP A 84 -16.86 -12.19 -5.25
N PRO A 85 -18.18 -12.41 -5.38
CA PRO A 85 -19.08 -12.37 -4.22
C PRO A 85 -18.72 -13.36 -3.11
N ALA A 86 -18.06 -14.48 -3.45
CA ALA A 86 -17.61 -15.49 -2.49
C ALA A 86 -16.38 -15.04 -1.69
N ARG A 87 -15.67 -14.03 -2.17
CA ARG A 87 -14.49 -13.44 -1.53
C ARG A 87 -14.76 -12.01 -1.05
N THR A 88 -16.01 -11.57 -1.04
CA THR A 88 -16.37 -10.20 -0.67
C THR A 88 -17.19 -10.20 0.60
N LEU A 89 -16.69 -9.55 1.65
CA LEU A 89 -17.41 -9.31 2.89
C LEU A 89 -18.04 -7.92 2.89
N TYR A 90 -19.28 -7.87 3.34
CA TYR A 90 -19.96 -6.64 3.71
C TYR A 90 -19.97 -6.52 5.22
N LEU A 91 -19.40 -5.44 5.74
CA LEU A 91 -19.52 -4.99 7.12
C LEU A 91 -20.54 -3.85 7.14
N ASP A 92 -21.75 -4.16 7.59
CA ASP A 92 -22.85 -3.21 7.70
C ASP A 92 -22.82 -2.53 9.07
N LEU A 93 -22.58 -1.21 9.07
CA LEU A 93 -22.64 -0.33 10.23
C LEU A 93 -23.87 0.58 10.10
N ALA A 94 -24.29 1.20 11.20
CA ALA A 94 -25.36 2.21 11.16
C ALA A 94 -25.03 3.41 10.26
N THR A 95 -23.74 3.70 10.05
CA THR A 95 -23.25 4.79 9.21
C THR A 95 -23.08 4.41 7.74
N GLY A 96 -23.21 3.13 7.39
CA GLY A 96 -23.06 2.64 6.02
C GLY A 96 -22.33 1.29 5.93
N ARG A 97 -22.09 0.85 4.70
CA ARG A 97 -21.45 -0.42 4.37
C ARG A 97 -19.97 -0.23 4.06
N VAL A 98 -19.13 -1.02 4.73
CA VAL A 98 -17.73 -1.23 4.36
C VAL A 98 -17.63 -2.52 3.55
N ILE A 99 -16.90 -2.48 2.45
CA ILE A 99 -16.73 -3.63 1.55
C ILE A 99 -15.28 -4.07 1.59
N ILE A 100 -15.06 -5.34 1.91
CA ILE A 100 -13.75 -5.96 2.08
C ILE A 100 -13.62 -7.08 1.05
N GLU A 101 -12.53 -7.09 0.31
CA GLU A 101 -12.15 -8.22 -0.53
C GLU A 101 -11.13 -9.09 0.21
N LEU A 102 -11.43 -10.39 0.32
CA LEU A 102 -10.66 -11.41 1.01
C LEU A 102 -9.60 -12.03 0.10
N ALA A 103 -8.48 -12.46 0.70
CA ALA A 103 -7.31 -13.00 0.01
C ALA A 103 -7.07 -14.50 0.35
N PRO A 104 -7.95 -15.43 -0.08
CA PRO A 104 -7.80 -16.87 0.21
C PRO A 104 -6.51 -17.46 -0.36
N ASP A 105 -5.94 -16.84 -1.40
CA ASP A 105 -4.68 -17.24 -2.00
C ASP A 105 -3.47 -16.95 -1.08
N PHE A 106 -3.62 -16.12 -0.04
CA PHE A 106 -2.60 -15.83 0.97
C PHE A 106 -2.93 -16.42 2.34
N ALA A 107 -4.21 -16.40 2.74
CA ALA A 107 -4.66 -16.85 4.06
C ALA A 107 -5.87 -17.81 3.94
N PRO A 108 -5.72 -18.96 3.27
CA PRO A 108 -6.85 -19.85 2.98
C PRO A 108 -7.57 -20.37 4.23
N ALA A 109 -6.84 -20.71 5.30
CA ALA A 109 -7.46 -21.22 6.52
C ALA A 109 -8.24 -20.12 7.26
N HIS A 110 -7.69 -18.91 7.35
CA HIS A 110 -8.39 -17.77 7.94
C HIS A 110 -9.61 -17.36 7.12
N VAL A 111 -9.48 -17.24 5.80
CA VAL A 111 -10.60 -16.87 4.92
C VAL A 111 -11.73 -17.89 5.00
N ALA A 112 -11.41 -19.18 5.05
CA ALA A 112 -12.41 -20.23 5.28
C ALA A 112 -13.10 -20.06 6.64
N ASN A 113 -12.35 -19.78 7.72
CA ASN A 113 -12.92 -19.63 9.05
C ASN A 113 -13.77 -18.36 9.17
N ILE A 114 -13.34 -17.26 8.57
CA ILE A 114 -14.09 -16.00 8.49
C ILE A 114 -15.40 -16.20 7.73
N THR A 115 -15.37 -17.01 6.65
CA THR A 115 -16.59 -17.38 5.92
C THR A 115 -17.56 -18.14 6.82
N THR A 116 -17.08 -19.11 7.59
CA THR A 116 -17.91 -19.80 8.59
C THR A 116 -18.48 -18.83 9.63
N LEU A 117 -17.64 -17.97 10.22
CA LEU A 117 -18.06 -16.98 11.22
C LEU A 117 -19.13 -16.01 10.69
N ALA A 118 -19.04 -15.63 9.41
CA ALA A 118 -20.05 -14.80 8.75
C ALA A 118 -21.38 -15.55 8.56
N HIS A 119 -21.34 -16.81 8.13
CA HIS A 119 -22.55 -17.65 8.00
C HIS A 119 -23.22 -17.91 9.36
N GLU A 120 -22.43 -18.05 10.43
CA GLU A 120 -22.90 -18.22 11.81
C GLU A 120 -23.39 -16.90 12.44
N GLY A 121 -23.26 -15.76 11.74
CA GLY A 121 -23.64 -14.45 12.25
C GLY A 121 -22.83 -14.02 13.48
N TYR A 122 -21.58 -14.47 13.61
CA TYR A 122 -20.75 -14.25 14.78
C TYR A 122 -20.62 -12.75 15.13
N TRP A 123 -20.43 -11.88 14.14
CA TRP A 123 -20.29 -10.44 14.40
C TRP A 123 -21.60 -9.67 14.55
N ASN A 124 -22.75 -10.28 14.28
CA ASN A 124 -24.04 -9.59 14.36
C ASN A 124 -24.30 -9.18 15.83
N GLY A 125 -24.48 -7.88 16.05
CA GLY A 125 -24.63 -7.30 17.40
C GLY A 125 -23.33 -7.14 18.19
N LEU A 126 -22.18 -7.50 17.63
CA LEU A 126 -20.87 -7.14 18.20
C LEU A 126 -20.50 -5.70 17.80
N ALA A 127 -19.26 -5.30 18.00
CA ALA A 127 -18.85 -3.92 17.74
C ALA A 127 -17.39 -3.77 17.31
N ILE A 128 -17.11 -2.60 16.75
CA ILE A 128 -15.76 -2.03 16.71
C ILE A 128 -15.46 -1.51 18.12
N ILE A 129 -14.48 -2.13 18.78
CA ILE A 129 -14.18 -1.94 20.20
C ILE A 129 -12.87 -1.18 20.44
N ARG A 130 -12.11 -0.92 19.36
CA ARG A 130 -10.79 -0.29 19.41
C ARG A 130 -10.59 0.59 18.18
N SER A 131 -10.08 1.81 18.40
CA SER A 131 -9.70 2.76 17.37
C SER A 131 -8.43 3.47 17.83
N GLN A 132 -7.29 3.02 17.34
CA GLN A 132 -5.99 3.58 17.70
C GLN A 132 -5.53 4.58 16.65
N ASP A 133 -5.09 5.75 17.12
CA ASP A 133 -4.66 6.81 16.22
C ASP A 133 -3.48 6.37 15.34
N ASN A 134 -3.56 6.74 14.07
CA ASN A 134 -2.56 6.45 13.05
C ASN A 134 -2.14 4.96 12.97
N PHE A 135 -3.02 4.03 13.32
CA PHE A 135 -2.71 2.60 13.35
C PHE A 135 -3.87 1.75 12.80
N VAL A 136 -4.78 1.29 13.65
CA VAL A 136 -5.87 0.38 13.26
C VAL A 136 -7.18 0.70 13.98
N VAL A 137 -8.29 0.32 13.34
CA VAL A 137 -9.55 0.05 14.04
C VAL A 137 -9.74 -1.46 14.11
N GLN A 138 -10.25 -1.98 15.23
CA GLN A 138 -10.42 -3.41 15.47
C GLN A 138 -11.81 -3.71 16.03
N TRP A 139 -12.38 -4.82 15.55
CA TRP A 139 -13.66 -5.35 15.99
C TRP A 139 -13.55 -6.81 16.40
N GLY A 140 -14.49 -7.22 17.23
CA GLY A 140 -14.53 -8.53 17.87
C GLY A 140 -15.60 -8.55 18.96
N ASP A 141 -15.56 -9.58 19.79
CA ASP A 141 -16.41 -9.66 20.97
C ASP A 141 -15.73 -8.90 22.12
N PRO A 142 -16.36 -7.84 22.69
CA PRO A 142 -15.81 -7.15 23.86
C PRO A 142 -15.65 -8.07 25.08
N ASN A 143 -16.32 -9.23 25.11
CA ASN A 143 -16.22 -10.24 26.16
C ASN A 143 -15.35 -11.44 25.76
N ALA A 144 -14.52 -11.36 24.71
CA ALA A 144 -13.73 -12.49 24.21
C ALA A 144 -12.87 -13.17 25.29
N GLU A 145 -12.41 -12.41 26.29
CA GLU A 145 -11.60 -12.88 27.42
C GLU A 145 -12.43 -13.46 28.60
N ASP A 146 -13.76 -13.34 28.56
CA ASP A 146 -14.67 -13.87 29.59
C ASP A 146 -15.36 -15.13 29.05
N GLU A 147 -14.86 -16.30 29.43
CA GLU A 147 -15.38 -17.60 29.01
C GLU A 147 -16.89 -17.79 29.25
N ALA A 148 -17.46 -17.12 30.26
CA ALA A 148 -18.89 -17.23 30.58
C ALA A 148 -19.77 -16.31 29.72
N LYS A 149 -19.18 -15.29 29.09
CA LYS A 149 -19.91 -14.27 28.32
C LYS A 149 -19.56 -14.24 26.84
N LYS A 150 -18.41 -14.80 26.45
CA LYS A 150 -17.97 -14.77 25.06
C LYS A 150 -19.00 -15.43 24.15
N LYS A 151 -19.22 -14.83 22.99
CA LYS A 151 -20.10 -15.36 21.96
C LYS A 151 -19.51 -16.64 21.39
N THR A 152 -20.35 -17.66 21.22
CA THR A 152 -19.93 -18.89 20.55
C THR A 152 -19.55 -18.62 19.09
N MET A 153 -18.45 -19.22 18.64
CA MET A 153 -18.01 -19.16 17.24
C MET A 153 -18.76 -20.17 16.35
N GLY A 154 -19.76 -20.87 16.88
CA GLY A 154 -20.52 -21.88 16.14
C GLY A 154 -19.62 -23.02 15.68
N SER A 155 -19.70 -23.36 14.39
CA SER A 155 -18.87 -24.40 13.76
C SER A 155 -17.47 -23.94 13.32
N ALA A 156 -17.11 -22.68 13.55
CA ALA A 156 -15.79 -22.17 13.20
C ALA A 156 -14.68 -22.79 14.07
N LYS A 157 -13.49 -22.95 13.49
CA LYS A 157 -12.33 -23.54 14.16
C LYS A 157 -11.79 -22.59 15.22
N ALA A 158 -11.49 -23.16 16.39
CA ALA A 158 -10.83 -22.45 17.49
C ALA A 158 -9.29 -22.37 17.34
N LYS A 159 -8.72 -23.04 16.34
CA LYS A 159 -7.28 -23.05 16.07
C LYS A 159 -7.00 -23.02 14.58
N LEU A 160 -6.14 -22.10 14.16
CA LEU A 160 -5.71 -21.92 12.77
C LEU A 160 -4.18 -21.86 12.71
N PRO A 161 -3.54 -22.30 11.62
CA PRO A 161 -2.11 -22.09 11.44
C PRO A 161 -1.81 -20.60 11.26
N ALA A 162 -0.60 -20.16 11.62
CA ALA A 162 -0.09 -18.85 11.21
C ALA A 162 0.03 -18.77 9.67
N GLU A 163 -0.62 -17.80 9.05
CA GLU A 163 -0.63 -17.57 7.60
C GLU A 163 0.04 -16.23 7.25
N PHE A 164 1.19 -15.98 7.87
CA PHE A 164 1.90 -14.70 7.75
C PHE A 164 2.55 -14.50 6.37
N GLU A 165 2.80 -15.59 5.65
CA GLU A 165 3.40 -15.62 4.33
C GLU A 165 3.13 -16.97 3.64
N ARG A 166 3.25 -16.97 2.30
CA ARG A 166 3.08 -18.17 1.46
C ARG A 166 4.30 -18.40 0.56
N PRO A 167 4.43 -19.59 -0.06
CA PRO A 167 5.36 -19.79 -1.16
C PRO A 167 5.06 -18.81 -2.30
N ALA A 168 6.10 -18.15 -2.83
CA ALA A 168 5.97 -17.22 -3.96
C ALA A 168 5.75 -17.96 -5.31
N LYS A 169 6.02 -19.26 -5.35
CA LYS A 169 5.81 -20.08 -6.55
C LYS A 169 4.34 -20.02 -6.98
N GLY A 170 4.10 -19.75 -8.26
CA GLY A 170 2.76 -19.66 -8.84
C GLY A 170 2.03 -18.34 -8.55
N LEU A 171 2.64 -17.39 -7.83
CA LEU A 171 2.05 -16.07 -7.60
C LEU A 171 2.27 -15.17 -8.82
N ALA A 172 1.20 -14.67 -9.42
CA ALA A 172 1.23 -13.66 -10.47
C ALA A 172 1.59 -12.28 -9.87
N PHE A 173 2.87 -12.08 -9.59
CA PHE A 173 3.39 -10.88 -8.94
C PHE A 173 3.89 -9.85 -9.96
N ARG A 174 3.33 -8.64 -9.90
CA ARG A 174 3.79 -7.47 -10.65
C ARG A 174 4.63 -6.59 -9.74
N ALA A 175 5.94 -6.59 -9.96
CA ALA A 175 6.89 -5.77 -9.19
C ALA A 175 6.70 -4.27 -9.49
N LEU A 176 6.81 -3.44 -8.47
CA LEU A 176 7.00 -2.00 -8.64
C LEU A 176 8.46 -1.71 -9.04
N PRO A 177 8.71 -0.57 -9.71
CA PRO A 177 10.06 -0.24 -10.20
C PRO A 177 11.03 0.16 -9.08
N ASP A 178 10.50 0.63 -7.94
CA ASP A 178 11.32 1.13 -6.83
C ASP A 178 11.54 0.09 -5.74
N VAL A 179 12.67 0.24 -5.05
CA VAL A 179 12.97 -0.53 -3.84
C VAL A 179 11.98 -0.19 -2.72
N ASP A 180 11.66 -1.15 -1.87
CA ASP A 180 10.84 -0.95 -0.68
C ASP A 180 11.71 -1.14 0.57
N GLY A 181 11.57 -0.25 1.56
CA GLY A 181 12.36 -0.34 2.79
C GLY A 181 12.02 -1.58 3.64
N TRP A 182 10.90 -2.25 3.36
CA TRP A 182 10.38 -3.37 4.13
C TRP A 182 10.52 -4.72 3.43
N SER A 183 10.84 -4.74 2.13
CA SER A 183 10.88 -5.98 1.36
C SER A 183 11.88 -5.90 0.19
N PRO A 184 12.58 -7.00 -0.15
CA PRO A 184 13.47 -7.03 -1.32
C PRO A 184 12.78 -6.67 -2.63
N GLN A 185 11.50 -7.04 -2.76
CA GLN A 185 10.63 -6.60 -3.83
C GLN A 185 9.25 -6.30 -3.26
N ALA A 186 8.67 -5.15 -3.64
CA ALA A 186 7.28 -4.85 -3.39
C ALA A 186 6.51 -4.70 -4.70
N GLY A 187 5.23 -5.01 -4.67
CA GLY A 187 4.43 -5.16 -5.88
C GLY A 187 2.97 -5.42 -5.58
N PHE A 188 2.28 -5.92 -6.60
CA PHE A 188 0.89 -6.32 -6.51
C PHE A 188 0.71 -7.75 -6.98
N ALA A 189 -0.19 -8.48 -6.32
CA ALA A 189 -0.75 -9.72 -6.84
C ALA A 189 -2.26 -9.73 -6.60
N GLU A 190 -3.03 -10.04 -7.64
CA GLU A 190 -4.51 -10.11 -7.56
C GLU A 190 -5.20 -8.83 -7.06
N GLY A 191 -4.56 -7.67 -7.16
CA GLY A 191 -5.09 -6.41 -6.61
C GLY A 191 -4.54 -6.05 -5.23
N PHE A 192 -3.86 -6.96 -4.55
CA PHE A 192 -3.35 -6.73 -3.20
C PHE A 192 -1.90 -6.22 -3.19
N PRO A 193 -1.54 -5.28 -2.30
CA PRO A 193 -0.15 -4.94 -1.99
C PRO A 193 0.62 -6.14 -1.42
N VAL A 194 1.77 -6.47 -2.01
CA VAL A 194 2.55 -7.67 -1.68
C VAL A 194 4.03 -7.32 -1.51
N GLY A 195 4.64 -7.85 -0.46
CA GLY A 195 6.08 -8.00 -0.34
C GLY A 195 6.53 -9.39 -0.80
N ARG A 196 7.70 -9.47 -1.44
CA ARG A 196 8.29 -10.72 -1.91
C ARG A 196 9.78 -10.76 -1.62
N ASP A 197 10.25 -11.91 -1.14
CA ASP A 197 11.66 -12.25 -1.07
C ASP A 197 11.96 -13.38 -2.08
N PRO A 198 12.54 -13.05 -3.24
CA PRO A 198 12.92 -14.04 -4.25
C PRO A 198 13.97 -15.04 -3.76
N LYS A 199 14.85 -14.66 -2.83
CA LYS A 199 15.90 -15.55 -2.31
C LYS A 199 15.31 -16.60 -1.37
N ALA A 200 14.38 -16.19 -0.52
CA ALA A 200 13.65 -17.10 0.36
C ALA A 200 12.52 -17.88 -0.37
N GLY A 201 12.09 -17.41 -1.55
CA GLY A 201 10.95 -17.98 -2.27
C GLY A 201 9.62 -17.73 -1.57
N ARG A 202 9.50 -16.63 -0.82
CA ARG A 202 8.34 -16.28 0.02
C ARG A 202 7.68 -14.97 -0.42
N ALA A 203 6.38 -14.88 -0.21
CA ALA A 203 5.58 -13.68 -0.45
C ALA A 203 4.55 -13.49 0.66
N TRP A 204 4.21 -12.24 0.95
CA TRP A 204 3.26 -11.86 2.00
C TRP A 204 2.46 -10.62 1.57
N LEU A 205 1.26 -10.48 2.11
CA LEU A 205 0.50 -9.24 1.98
C LEU A 205 1.13 -8.15 2.86
N ALA A 206 1.21 -6.94 2.33
CA ALA A 206 1.74 -5.79 3.05
C ALA A 206 0.64 -5.12 3.90
N HIS A 207 0.97 -4.71 5.12
CA HIS A 207 0.10 -3.92 6.01
C HIS A 207 -0.04 -2.46 5.54
N CYS A 208 -0.58 -2.26 4.35
CA CYS A 208 -0.90 -0.95 3.79
C CYS A 208 -2.20 -0.38 4.37
N TYR A 209 -2.47 0.90 4.13
CA TYR A 209 -3.77 1.50 4.46
C TYR A 209 -4.91 0.70 3.82
N GLY A 210 -5.92 0.36 4.62
CA GLY A 210 -7.05 -0.49 4.22
C GLY A 210 -6.78 -2.00 4.29
N ALA A 211 -5.56 -2.46 4.60
CA ALA A 211 -5.30 -3.88 4.83
C ALA A 211 -6.11 -4.39 6.02
N VAL A 212 -6.74 -5.56 5.86
CA VAL A 212 -7.51 -6.24 6.90
C VAL A 212 -6.68 -7.39 7.46
N GLY A 213 -6.37 -7.34 8.75
CA GLY A 213 -5.64 -8.40 9.43
C GLY A 213 -6.48 -9.11 10.49
N ALA A 214 -6.06 -10.33 10.84
CA ALA A 214 -6.65 -11.10 11.91
C ALA A 214 -5.90 -10.88 13.23
N GLY A 215 -6.64 -10.47 14.26
CA GLY A 215 -6.10 -10.32 15.62
C GLY A 215 -5.59 -11.65 16.15
N ARG A 216 -4.55 -11.58 16.98
CA ARG A 216 -3.98 -12.73 17.67
C ARG A 216 -3.45 -12.32 19.04
N ASN A 217 -3.31 -13.31 19.91
CA ASN A 217 -2.53 -13.19 21.14
C ASN A 217 -1.04 -13.44 20.82
N ASN A 218 -0.21 -13.67 21.84
CA ASN A 218 1.24 -13.80 21.70
C ASN A 218 1.66 -14.97 20.79
N ASP A 219 1.01 -16.13 20.93
CA ASP A 219 1.31 -17.31 20.12
C ASP A 219 0.95 -17.08 18.65
N GLU A 220 1.79 -17.58 17.74
CA GLU A 220 1.64 -17.35 16.29
C GLU A 220 0.34 -17.93 15.72
N ASP A 221 -0.16 -19.01 16.30
CA ASP A 221 -1.34 -19.76 15.89
C ASP A 221 -2.57 -19.49 16.77
N SER A 222 -2.55 -18.40 17.54
CA SER A 222 -3.66 -18.00 18.44
C SER A 222 -4.78 -17.22 17.74
N SER A 223 -4.59 -16.81 16.49
CA SER A 223 -5.67 -16.20 15.71
C SER A 223 -6.73 -17.24 15.35
N THR A 224 -8.00 -16.85 15.51
CA THR A 224 -9.16 -17.57 14.99
C THR A 224 -9.83 -16.84 13.83
N GLY A 225 -9.38 -15.62 13.50
CA GLY A 225 -10.08 -14.72 12.58
C GLY A 225 -11.37 -14.11 13.14
N ALA A 226 -11.74 -14.37 14.40
CA ALA A 226 -12.91 -13.79 15.06
C ALA A 226 -12.71 -12.32 15.46
N GLU A 227 -11.47 -11.94 15.73
CA GLU A 227 -11.06 -10.55 15.86
C GLU A 227 -10.38 -10.11 14.57
N LEU A 228 -10.82 -8.99 14.02
CA LEU A 228 -10.27 -8.44 12.78
C LEU A 228 -9.99 -6.96 12.98
N TYR A 229 -9.02 -6.45 12.23
CA TYR A 229 -8.70 -5.04 12.23
C TYR A 229 -8.46 -4.53 10.82
N VAL A 230 -8.61 -3.22 10.64
CA VAL A 230 -8.27 -2.51 9.41
C VAL A 230 -7.20 -1.46 9.73
N VAL A 231 -6.15 -1.41 8.91
CA VAL A 231 -5.15 -0.34 8.98
C VAL A 231 -5.78 0.99 8.52
N THR A 232 -5.88 1.95 9.42
CA THR A 232 -6.51 3.26 9.17
C THR A 232 -5.54 4.44 9.22
N GLY A 233 -4.24 4.18 9.34
CA GLY A 233 -3.19 5.20 9.42
C GLY A 233 -1.96 4.89 8.58
N GLN A 234 -0.82 5.44 9.00
CA GLN A 234 0.48 5.12 8.43
C GLN A 234 0.71 3.61 8.48
N SER A 235 1.10 3.05 7.34
CA SER A 235 1.21 1.61 7.13
C SER A 235 2.19 0.96 8.13
N PRO A 236 1.70 0.15 9.09
CA PRO A 236 2.52 -0.46 10.13
C PRO A 236 3.21 -1.70 9.58
N ARG A 237 4.09 -1.51 8.62
CA ARG A 237 4.77 -2.57 7.86
C ARG A 237 5.69 -3.45 8.71
N GLN A 238 5.99 -3.06 9.95
CA GLN A 238 6.62 -3.95 10.93
C GLN A 238 5.74 -5.16 11.30
N LEU A 239 4.44 -5.12 11.03
CA LEU A 239 3.53 -6.25 11.21
C LEU A 239 3.61 -7.27 10.07
N ASP A 240 4.20 -6.90 8.93
CA ASP A 240 4.42 -7.84 7.83
C ASP A 240 5.14 -9.09 8.36
N ARG A 241 4.69 -10.27 7.92
CA ARG A 241 5.24 -11.57 8.32
C ARG A 241 5.11 -11.91 9.81
N ASN A 242 4.37 -11.12 10.58
CA ASN A 242 4.10 -11.34 12.01
C ASN A 242 2.61 -11.48 12.34
N ILE A 243 1.73 -11.02 11.44
CA ILE A 243 0.28 -11.14 11.57
C ILE A 243 -0.32 -11.53 10.21
N THR A 244 -1.34 -12.39 10.24
CA THR A 244 -2.07 -12.79 9.04
C THR A 244 -2.91 -11.63 8.52
N VAL A 245 -2.64 -11.19 7.29
CA VAL A 245 -3.53 -10.31 6.54
C VAL A 245 -4.49 -11.18 5.75
N VAL A 246 -5.79 -10.90 5.84
CA VAL A 246 -6.87 -11.71 5.27
C VAL A 246 -7.55 -11.03 4.09
N GLY A 247 -7.28 -9.75 3.86
CA GLY A 247 -7.90 -8.99 2.77
C GLY A 247 -7.58 -7.50 2.80
N HIS A 248 -8.40 -6.71 2.11
CA HIS A 248 -8.34 -5.25 2.10
C HIS A 248 -9.72 -4.61 1.92
N VAL A 249 -9.88 -3.40 2.43
CA VAL A 249 -11.08 -2.60 2.20
C VAL A 249 -11.02 -1.98 0.80
N VAL A 250 -12.08 -2.20 0.02
CA VAL A 250 -12.23 -1.69 -1.36
C VAL A 250 -13.21 -0.52 -1.44
N GLN A 251 -14.08 -0.36 -0.44
CA GLN A 251 -14.96 0.81 -0.26
C GLN A 251 -15.33 0.97 1.21
N GLY A 252 -15.53 2.22 1.66
CA GLY A 252 -16.05 2.53 3.00
C GLY A 252 -14.96 2.79 4.05
N MET A 253 -13.70 3.03 3.64
CA MET A 253 -12.62 3.36 4.56
C MET A 253 -12.92 4.60 5.40
N GLU A 254 -13.62 5.57 4.82
CA GLU A 254 -14.05 6.80 5.48
C GLU A 254 -14.95 6.52 6.69
N LEU A 255 -15.75 5.45 6.66
CA LEU A 255 -16.62 5.06 7.78
C LEU A 255 -15.81 4.54 8.98
N LEU A 256 -14.61 4.01 8.73
CA LEU A 256 -13.71 3.46 9.74
C LEU A 256 -12.70 4.51 10.24
N SER A 257 -12.11 5.28 9.32
CA SER A 257 -11.01 6.20 9.65
C SER A 257 -11.43 7.37 10.54
N VAL A 258 -12.72 7.74 10.50
CA VAL A 258 -13.29 8.86 11.26
C VAL A 258 -13.81 8.47 12.64
N LEU A 259 -13.76 7.19 13.01
CA LEU A 259 -14.22 6.74 14.32
C LEU A 259 -13.43 7.45 15.44
N PRO A 260 -14.09 7.90 16.52
CA PRO A 260 -13.41 8.49 17.67
C PRO A 260 -12.27 7.59 18.16
N ARG A 261 -11.16 8.16 18.61
CA ARG A 261 -10.04 7.36 19.13
C ARG A 261 -10.36 6.84 20.52
N GLY A 262 -9.98 5.60 20.78
CA GLY A 262 -10.06 5.02 22.12
C GLY A 262 -9.02 5.63 23.04
N THR A 263 -9.42 5.84 24.29
CA THR A 263 -8.58 6.44 25.34
C THR A 263 -7.93 5.40 26.25
N GLY A 264 -8.35 4.14 26.15
CA GLY A 264 -7.80 3.02 26.92
C GLY A 264 -6.48 2.49 26.36
N PRO A 265 -5.89 1.48 27.04
CA PRO A 265 -4.66 0.82 26.58
C PRO A 265 -4.78 0.38 25.13
N LEU A 266 -3.71 0.56 24.33
CA LEU A 266 -3.68 0.21 22.90
C LEU A 266 -4.80 0.84 22.05
N GLY A 267 -5.47 1.90 22.53
CA GLY A 267 -6.56 2.56 21.83
C GLY A 267 -7.90 1.81 21.90
N PHE A 268 -8.08 0.90 22.87
CA PHE A 268 -9.39 0.33 23.18
C PHE A 268 -10.33 1.41 23.74
N TYR A 269 -11.62 1.27 23.44
CA TYR A 269 -12.65 2.06 24.10
C TYR A 269 -12.83 1.60 25.54
N GLU A 270 -13.02 2.55 26.47
CA GLU A 270 -13.14 2.26 27.89
C GLU A 270 -14.59 1.96 28.30
N LYS A 271 -15.56 2.42 27.50
CA LYS A 271 -16.98 2.30 27.83
C LYS A 271 -17.80 1.76 26.65
N PRO A 272 -18.81 0.92 26.91
CA PRO A 272 -19.66 0.36 25.85
C PRO A 272 -20.35 1.39 24.96
N GLU A 273 -20.66 2.59 25.47
CA GLU A 273 -21.33 3.64 24.68
C GLU A 273 -20.43 4.22 23.57
N GLN A 274 -19.13 3.96 23.64
CA GLN A 274 -18.15 4.38 22.61
C GLN A 274 -18.05 3.36 21.47
N TYR A 275 -18.56 2.14 21.66
CA TYR A 275 -18.49 1.08 20.67
C TYR A 275 -19.32 1.43 19.43
N ALA A 276 -18.75 1.20 18.24
CA ALA A 276 -19.52 1.30 17.00
C ALA A 276 -20.14 -0.06 16.68
N GLY A 277 -21.46 -0.18 16.88
CA GLY A 277 -22.18 -1.43 16.70
C GLY A 277 -22.17 -1.96 15.27
N ILE A 278 -21.97 -3.27 15.14
CA ILE A 278 -22.02 -4.01 13.89
C ILE A 278 -23.43 -4.56 13.69
N GLN A 279 -24.10 -4.14 12.62
CA GLN A 279 -25.43 -4.64 12.28
C GLN A 279 -25.33 -6.06 11.74
N ALA A 280 -24.44 -6.26 10.75
CA ALA A 280 -24.14 -7.57 10.21
C ALA A 280 -22.76 -7.61 9.55
N ILE A 281 -22.14 -8.79 9.55
CA ILE A 281 -21.08 -9.13 8.59
C ILE A 281 -21.52 -10.33 7.78
N ARG A 282 -21.55 -10.19 6.44
CA ARG A 282 -22.05 -11.22 5.52
C ARG A 282 -21.17 -11.33 4.29
N LEU A 283 -21.11 -12.50 3.66
CA LEU A 283 -20.54 -12.62 2.33
C LEU A 283 -21.52 -12.02 1.32
N ALA A 284 -21.00 -11.32 0.32
CA ALA A 284 -21.81 -10.74 -0.74
C ALA A 284 -22.60 -11.81 -1.52
N GLN A 285 -22.06 -13.04 -1.61
CA GLN A 285 -22.76 -14.17 -2.24
C GLN A 285 -24.09 -14.53 -1.55
N ASP A 286 -24.21 -14.28 -0.24
CA ASP A 286 -25.41 -14.59 0.55
C ASP A 286 -26.42 -13.44 0.58
N VAL A 287 -26.03 -12.28 0.02
CA VAL A 287 -26.91 -11.12 -0.12
C VAL A 287 -27.66 -11.23 -1.46
N PRO A 288 -28.98 -10.95 -1.52
CA PRO A 288 -29.73 -10.94 -2.77
C PRO A 288 -29.08 -10.06 -3.82
N VAL A 289 -29.05 -10.49 -5.09
CA VAL A 289 -28.34 -9.79 -6.17
C VAL A 289 -28.74 -8.32 -6.28
N ALA A 290 -30.03 -8.01 -6.08
CA ALA A 290 -30.56 -6.64 -6.11
C ALA A 290 -30.04 -5.73 -4.98
N GLU A 291 -29.52 -6.31 -3.89
CA GLU A 291 -28.99 -5.60 -2.72
C GLU A 291 -27.45 -5.57 -2.67
N ARG A 292 -26.79 -6.25 -3.64
CA ARG A 292 -25.33 -6.24 -3.75
C ARG A 292 -24.86 -4.89 -4.28
N THR A 293 -23.73 -4.43 -3.76
CA THR A 293 -23.06 -3.24 -4.28
C THR A 293 -22.25 -3.63 -5.52
N PRO A 294 -22.60 -3.16 -6.73
CA PRO A 294 -21.85 -3.49 -7.93
C PRO A 294 -20.54 -2.71 -7.91
N LEU A 295 -19.44 -3.40 -7.65
CA LEU A 295 -18.11 -2.83 -7.63
C LEU A 295 -17.17 -3.55 -8.58
N GLU A 296 -16.37 -2.74 -9.25
CA GLU A 296 -15.20 -3.17 -9.98
C GLU A 296 -13.95 -2.55 -9.37
N VAL A 297 -12.86 -3.31 -9.41
CA VAL A 297 -11.53 -2.84 -9.01
C VAL A 297 -10.59 -2.89 -10.18
N LEU A 298 -9.65 -1.95 -10.22
CA LEU A 298 -8.68 -1.88 -11.31
C LEU A 298 -7.79 -3.13 -11.29
N ARG A 299 -7.57 -3.74 -12.44
CA ARG A 299 -6.67 -4.87 -12.57
C ARG A 299 -5.22 -4.42 -12.48
N THR A 300 -4.50 -4.96 -11.52
CA THR A 300 -3.07 -4.65 -11.28
C THR A 300 -2.12 -5.40 -12.20
N ASP A 301 -2.62 -6.22 -13.13
CA ASP A 301 -1.85 -6.97 -14.12
C ASP A 301 -1.88 -6.33 -15.53
N THR A 302 -2.34 -5.08 -15.63
CA THR A 302 -2.49 -4.35 -16.91
C THR A 302 -1.40 -3.31 -17.12
N ALA A 303 -1.16 -2.93 -18.39
CA ALA A 303 -0.28 -1.82 -18.73
C ALA A 303 -0.84 -0.47 -18.23
N LEU A 304 -2.16 -0.33 -18.15
CA LEU A 304 -2.81 0.85 -17.59
C LEU A 304 -2.43 1.04 -16.11
N PHE A 305 -2.31 -0.06 -15.35
CA PHE A 305 -1.88 0.00 -13.96
C PHE A 305 -0.44 0.51 -13.80
N ASP A 306 0.49 0.12 -14.68
CA ASP A 306 1.87 0.67 -14.66
C ASP A 306 1.87 2.18 -14.89
N GLU A 307 1.03 2.65 -15.80
CA GLU A 307 0.91 4.08 -16.07
C GLU A 307 0.33 4.83 -14.86
N LEU A 308 -0.66 4.24 -14.18
CA LEU A 308 -1.21 4.78 -12.95
C LEU A 308 -0.16 4.83 -11.84
N VAL A 309 0.66 3.79 -11.70
CA VAL A 309 1.79 3.74 -10.77
C VAL A 309 2.79 4.86 -11.10
N GLU A 310 3.19 5.03 -12.35
CA GLU A 310 4.15 6.06 -12.76
C GLU A 310 3.58 7.48 -12.55
N ALA A 311 2.29 7.71 -12.85
CA ALA A 311 1.63 8.99 -12.61
C ALA A 311 1.56 9.34 -11.11
N ARG A 312 1.40 8.33 -10.23
CA ARG A 312 1.49 8.52 -8.78
C ARG A 312 2.93 8.71 -8.30
N ARG A 313 3.87 7.95 -8.86
CA ARG A 313 5.31 8.01 -8.53
C ARG A 313 5.90 9.37 -8.89
N ASN A 314 5.50 9.92 -10.03
CA ASN A 314 5.99 11.17 -10.56
C ASN A 314 4.82 12.02 -11.04
N ARG A 315 4.18 12.74 -10.11
CA ARG A 315 3.16 13.72 -10.49
C ARG A 315 3.82 14.88 -11.24
N ARG A 316 3.35 15.16 -12.45
CA ARG A 316 3.99 16.07 -13.42
C ARG A 316 3.12 17.25 -13.85
N ASP A 317 2.00 17.49 -13.16
CA ASP A 317 1.22 18.71 -13.39
C ASP A 317 1.98 19.95 -12.90
N ALA A 318 1.52 21.14 -13.31
CA ALA A 318 2.24 22.39 -13.10
C ALA A 318 2.53 22.74 -11.63
N PHE A 319 1.80 22.14 -10.67
CA PHE A 319 2.06 22.29 -9.25
C PHE A 319 3.38 21.62 -8.83
N TYR A 320 3.69 20.44 -9.39
CA TYR A 320 4.86 19.64 -9.02
C TYR A 320 6.09 20.07 -9.79
N LYS A 321 7.01 20.77 -9.12
CA LYS A 321 8.24 21.29 -9.74
C LYS A 321 9.35 20.24 -9.88
N ARG A 322 9.28 19.16 -9.10
CA ARG A 322 10.30 18.08 -9.08
C ARG A 322 9.61 16.73 -8.99
N PRO A 323 9.98 15.74 -9.83
CA PRO A 323 9.50 14.37 -9.68
C PRO A 323 10.05 13.77 -8.38
N ALA A 324 9.25 12.93 -7.69
CA ALA A 324 9.70 12.26 -6.48
C ALA A 324 10.71 11.14 -6.81
N GLY A 325 10.58 10.50 -7.97
CA GLY A 325 11.46 9.41 -8.41
C GLY A 325 11.34 8.16 -7.55
N HIS A 326 10.26 8.02 -6.77
CA HIS A 326 10.07 6.91 -5.84
C HIS A 326 8.59 6.75 -5.47
N ILE A 327 8.12 5.50 -5.36
CA ILE A 327 6.81 5.17 -4.78
C ILE A 327 6.89 3.91 -3.91
N ASN A 328 6.34 4.01 -2.70
CA ASN A 328 6.14 2.86 -1.83
C ASN A 328 4.88 2.10 -2.26
N VAL A 329 4.85 0.78 -2.12
CA VAL A 329 3.68 -0.05 -2.44
C VAL A 329 2.40 0.42 -1.74
N CYS A 330 2.50 0.89 -0.50
CA CYS A 330 1.35 1.38 0.25
C CYS A 330 0.84 2.77 -0.18
N ASN A 331 1.56 3.46 -1.08
CA ASN A 331 1.11 4.73 -1.68
C ASN A 331 0.35 4.53 -3.00
N VAL A 332 0.25 3.28 -3.47
CA VAL A 332 -0.54 2.89 -4.64
C VAL A 332 -1.85 2.28 -4.14
N LEU A 333 -2.85 3.13 -3.93
CA LEU A 333 -4.20 2.68 -3.57
C LEU A 333 -4.88 2.05 -4.78
N LEU A 334 -5.58 0.94 -4.57
CA LEU A 334 -6.34 0.24 -5.62
C LEU A 334 -7.58 1.05 -6.01
N PRO A 335 -7.69 1.56 -7.25
CA PRO A 335 -8.87 2.27 -7.68
C PRO A 335 -10.08 1.34 -7.75
N THR A 336 -11.22 1.85 -7.27
CA THR A 336 -12.51 1.16 -7.31
C THR A 336 -13.55 2.02 -7.99
N ARG A 337 -14.53 1.40 -8.65
CA ARG A 337 -15.62 2.11 -9.30
C ARG A 337 -16.91 1.30 -9.25
N THR A 338 -18.03 2.01 -9.35
CA THR A 338 -19.29 1.41 -9.77
C THR A 338 -19.27 1.25 -11.29
N PRO A 339 -19.57 0.06 -11.84
CA PRO A 339 -19.68 -0.13 -13.29
C PRO A 339 -20.77 0.79 -13.84
N LYS A 340 -20.57 1.30 -15.05
CA LYS A 340 -21.63 2.03 -15.75
C LYS A 340 -22.77 1.06 -16.05
N ALA A 341 -24.01 1.51 -15.89
CA ALA A 341 -25.17 0.73 -16.34
C ALA A 341 -24.98 0.36 -17.83
N PRO A 342 -25.32 -0.87 -18.23
CA PRO A 342 -25.14 -1.36 -19.59
C PRO A 342 -25.88 -0.54 -20.64
#